data_AF-A0A920LJQ8-F1
#
_entry.id   AF-A0A920LJQ8-F1
#
_cell.length_a   1.000
_cell.length_b   1.000
_cell.length_c   1.000
_cell.angle_alpha   90.00
_cell.angle_beta   90.00
_cell.angle_gamma   90.00
#
_symmetry.space_group_name_H-M   'P 1'
#
loop_
_entity.id
_entity.type
_entity.pdbx_description
1 polymer ?
#
loop_
_entity_poly.entity_id
_entity_poly.type
_entity_poly.pdbx_seq_one_letter_code
_entity_poly.pdbx_strand_id
1 'polypeptide(L)'
;MQIKAGADVVKIFDSWAGVLNESQFNNWVIKPTSKIIAKEKDVSKISYNWFPKGLINFMKNMPWKRGLNIIAVDSELDRDYV
;
A
#
# COMPACT_ATOMS: atom_id res chain seq x y z
N MET A 1 -17.81 7.60 6.38
CA MET A 1 -16.53 6.96 6.00
C MET A 1 -16.62 5.49 6.35
N GLN A 2 -16.13 4.59 5.50
CA GLN A 2 -16.32 3.13 5.60
C GLN A 2 -15.89 2.56 6.97
N ILE A 3 -14.79 3.06 7.55
CA ILE A 3 -14.33 2.71 8.90
C ILE A 3 -15.42 2.96 9.97
N LYS A 4 -16.05 4.14 9.97
CA LYS A 4 -17.15 4.46 10.90
C LYS A 4 -18.41 3.63 10.65
N ALA A 5 -18.53 3.04 9.47
CA ALA A 5 -19.62 2.14 9.11
C ALA A 5 -19.32 0.67 9.49
N GLY A 6 -18.19 0.40 10.14
CA GLY A 6 -17.84 -0.94 10.66
C GLY A 6 -16.87 -1.74 9.80
N ALA A 7 -16.11 -1.11 8.90
CA ALA A 7 -15.04 -1.83 8.18
C ALA A 7 -13.86 -2.13 9.12
N ASP A 8 -13.51 -3.41 9.27
CA ASP A 8 -12.34 -3.86 10.06
C ASP A 8 -11.02 -3.77 9.26
N VAL A 9 -11.12 -3.87 7.94
CA VAL A 9 -10.01 -3.84 7.00
C VAL A 9 -10.31 -2.85 5.89
N VAL A 10 -9.32 -2.03 5.55
CA VAL A 10 -9.39 -1.12 4.41
C VAL A 10 -8.33 -1.51 3.38
N LYS A 11 -8.78 -1.75 2.14
CA LYS A 11 -7.88 -1.98 1.02
C LYS A 11 -7.70 -0.71 0.19
N ILE A 12 -6.46 -0.26 0.03
CA ILE A 12 -6.07 0.79 -0.90
C ILE A 12 -5.65 0.11 -2.20
N PHE A 13 -6.44 0.33 -3.25
CA PHE A 13 -6.23 -0.27 -4.56
C PHE A 13 -5.65 0.77 -5.53
N ASP A 14 -4.39 0.60 -5.90
CA ASP A 14 -3.72 1.40 -6.92
C ASP A 14 -3.35 0.49 -8.10
N SER A 15 -4.33 0.30 -8.98
CA SER A 15 -4.21 -0.57 -10.16
C SER A 15 -3.27 -0.02 -11.24
N TRP A 16 -2.80 1.21 -11.11
CA TRP A 16 -2.04 1.92 -12.14
C TRP A 16 -0.60 2.23 -11.73
N ALA A 17 -0.22 1.98 -10.48
CA ALA A 17 1.12 2.30 -9.96
C ALA A 17 2.29 1.78 -10.81
N GLY A 18 2.11 0.64 -11.49
CA GLY A 18 3.15 -0.03 -12.28
C GLY A 18 3.60 0.72 -13.54
N VAL A 19 2.91 1.78 -13.96
CA VAL A 19 3.36 2.59 -15.12
C VAL A 19 4.43 3.63 -14.77
N LEU A 20 4.73 3.79 -13.48
CA LEU A 20 5.61 4.85 -12.99
C LEU A 20 7.07 4.40 -12.93
N ASN A 21 8.01 5.35 -13.02
CA ASN A 21 9.39 5.09 -12.61
C ASN A 21 9.57 5.19 -11.08
N GLU A 22 10.72 4.80 -10.54
CA GLU A 22 10.98 4.73 -9.08
C GLU A 22 10.73 6.07 -8.36
N SER A 23 11.19 7.19 -8.93
CA SER A 23 10.99 8.52 -8.33
C SER A 23 9.51 8.91 -8.29
N GLN A 24 8.80 8.66 -9.39
CA GLN A 24 7.36 8.89 -9.48
C GLN A 24 6.59 7.98 -8.53
N PHE A 25 6.93 6.69 -8.46
CA PHE A 25 6.32 5.73 -7.55
C PHE A 25 6.45 6.18 -6.08
N ASN A 26 7.63 6.62 -5.68
CA ASN A 26 7.83 7.18 -4.34
C ASN A 26 6.98 8.44 -4.10
N ASN A 27 6.96 9.37 -5.07
CA ASN A 27 6.28 10.65 -4.92
C ASN A 27 4.76 10.56 -4.99
N TRP A 28 4.23 9.65 -5.81
CA TRP A 28 2.82 9.61 -6.19
C TRP A 28 2.08 8.38 -5.70
N VAL A 29 2.78 7.34 -5.26
CA VAL A 29 2.17 6.12 -4.71
C VAL A 29 2.50 6.00 -3.22
N ILE A 30 3.80 5.92 -2.87
CA ILE A 30 4.23 5.69 -1.47
C ILE A 30 3.85 6.87 -0.57
N LYS A 31 4.31 8.09 -0.91
CA LYS A 31 4.07 9.28 -0.07
C LYS A 31 2.56 9.57 0.10
N PRO A 32 1.72 9.53 -0.94
CA PRO A 32 0.29 9.77 -0.78
C PRO A 32 -0.43 8.69 0.02
N THR A 33 -0.13 7.40 -0.23
CA THR A 33 -0.69 6.28 0.55
C THR A 33 -0.34 6.43 2.03
N SER A 34 0.91 6.80 2.34
CA SER A 34 1.35 7.06 3.72
C SER A 34 0.54 8.19 4.36
N LYS A 35 0.27 9.27 3.62
CA LYS A 35 -0.51 10.41 4.11
C LYS A 35 -1.97 10.03 4.35
N ILE A 36 -2.54 9.12 3.55
CA ILE A 36 -3.90 8.60 3.74
C ILE A 36 -3.97 7.83 5.05
N ILE A 37 -3.08 6.86 5.26
CA ILE A 37 -3.04 6.04 6.47
C ILE A 37 -2.80 6.92 7.72
N ALA A 38 -1.88 7.87 7.64
CA ALA A 38 -1.55 8.76 8.76
C ALA A 38 -2.67 9.74 9.15
N LYS A 39 -3.68 9.97 8.30
CA LYS A 39 -4.84 10.81 8.65
C LYS A 39 -5.84 10.08 9.55
N GLU A 40 -5.77 8.75 9.62
CA GLU A 40 -6.66 7.99 10.50
C GLU A 40 -6.22 8.16 11.95
N LYS A 41 -7.15 8.56 12.82
CA LYS A 41 -6.83 8.91 14.22
C LYS A 41 -6.50 7.68 15.04
N ASP A 42 -7.03 6.52 14.65
CA ASP A 42 -6.85 5.25 15.35
C ASP A 42 -6.32 4.19 14.38
N VAL A 43 -5.14 4.45 13.82
CA VAL A 43 -4.42 3.52 12.93
C VAL A 43 -4.25 2.13 13.58
N SER A 44 -4.24 2.05 14.92
CA SER A 44 -4.17 0.78 15.66
C SER A 44 -5.41 -0.09 15.57
N LYS A 45 -6.59 0.47 15.24
CA LYS A 45 -7.85 -0.28 15.17
C LYS A 45 -8.19 -0.83 13.79
N ILE A 46 -7.51 -0.37 12.74
CA ILE A 46 -7.83 -0.72 11.35
C ILE A 46 -6.61 -1.32 10.69
N SER A 47 -6.78 -2.49 10.08
CA SER A 47 -5.75 -3.10 9.24
C SER A 47 -5.80 -2.53 7.83
N TYR A 48 -4.67 -2.02 7.35
CA TYR A 48 -4.54 -1.53 5.97
C TYR A 48 -3.89 -2.57 5.07
N ASN A 49 -4.59 -2.91 3.99
CA ASN A 49 -4.08 -3.70 2.87
C ASN A 49 -3.78 -2.75 1.71
N TRP A 50 -2.59 -2.82 1.13
CA TRP A 50 -2.21 -1.96 0.01
C TRP A 50 -1.81 -2.80 -1.20
N PHE A 51 -2.45 -2.52 -2.33
CA PHE A 51 -2.16 -3.13 -3.62
C PHE A 51 -1.73 -2.06 -4.63
N PRO A 52 -0.43 -1.78 -4.75
CA PRO A 52 0.13 -1.07 -5.90
C PRO A 52 0.51 -2.10 -6.97
N LYS A 53 -0.17 -2.10 -8.11
CA LYS A 53 0.19 -2.99 -9.23
C LYS A 53 1.65 -2.73 -9.66
N GLY A 54 2.41 -3.78 -9.97
CA GLY A 54 3.80 -3.72 -10.39
C GLY A 54 4.78 -3.46 -9.25
N LEU A 55 4.39 -3.73 -7.99
CA LEU A 55 5.20 -3.44 -6.81
C LEU A 55 6.60 -4.06 -6.87
N ILE A 56 6.72 -5.25 -7.46
CA ILE A 56 7.97 -6.01 -7.55
C ILE A 56 9.12 -5.18 -8.13
N ASN A 57 8.81 -4.28 -9.06
CA ASN A 57 9.78 -3.38 -9.68
C ASN A 57 10.38 -2.35 -8.71
N PHE A 58 9.79 -2.19 -7.51
CA PHE A 58 10.16 -1.19 -6.51
C PHE A 58 10.49 -1.78 -5.13
N MET A 59 10.44 -3.11 -4.96
CA MET A 59 10.55 -3.75 -3.64
C MET A 59 11.92 -3.59 -2.97
N LYS A 60 13.01 -3.53 -3.74
CA LYS A 60 14.38 -3.51 -3.19
C LYS A 60 14.66 -2.36 -2.22
N ASN A 61 13.93 -1.24 -2.34
CA ASN A 61 14.16 -0.03 -1.54
C ASN A 61 12.90 0.47 -0.81
N MET A 62 11.89 -0.40 -0.61
CA MET A 62 10.64 0.04 -0.01
C MET A 62 10.81 0.41 1.48
N PRO A 63 10.53 1.65 1.88
CA PRO A 63 10.48 1.99 3.29
C PRO A 63 9.21 1.38 3.89
N TRP A 64 9.36 0.35 4.72
CA TRP A 64 8.27 -0.13 5.57
C TRP A 64 7.77 1.03 6.43
N LYS A 65 6.48 1.37 6.31
CA LYS A 65 5.87 2.44 7.10
C LYS A 65 4.84 1.89 8.07
N ARG A 66 4.83 2.51 9.25
CA ARG A 66 3.93 2.23 10.36
C ARG A 66 2.46 2.31 9.90
N GLY A 67 1.69 1.28 10.22
CA GLY A 67 0.25 1.21 9.91
C GLY A 67 -0.11 0.49 8.61
N LEU A 68 0.88 0.16 7.76
CA LEU A 68 0.66 -0.79 6.67
C LEU A 68 0.91 -2.20 7.19
N ASN A 69 -0.15 -3.01 7.26
CA ASN A 69 -0.08 -4.35 7.83
C ASN A 69 0.09 -5.42 6.76
N ILE A 70 -0.48 -5.19 5.57
CA ILE A 70 -0.55 -6.17 4.50
C ILE A 70 -0.19 -5.51 3.18
N ILE A 71 0.76 -6.10 2.47
CA ILE A 71 1.04 -5.78 1.07
C ILE A 71 0.38 -6.85 0.22
N ALA A 72 -0.56 -6.44 -0.63
CA ALA A 72 -1.10 -7.30 -1.68
C ALA A 72 -0.25 -7.14 -2.94
N VAL A 73 0.06 -8.26 -3.58
CA VAL A 73 0.95 -8.36 -4.75
C VAL A 73 0.19 -8.94 -5.93
N ASP A 74 0.65 -8.66 -7.14
CA ASP A 74 0.10 -9.24 -8.36
C ASP A 74 0.88 -10.49 -8.78
N SER A 75 0.50 -11.07 -9.92
CA SER A 75 1.08 -12.30 -10.44
C SER A 75 2.50 -12.16 -10.99
N GLU A 76 3.07 -10.96 -11.03
CA GLU A 76 4.46 -10.75 -11.47
C GLU A 76 5.46 -11.10 -10.37
N LEU A 77 5.02 -11.16 -9.11
CA LEU A 77 5.85 -11.66 -8.02
C LEU A 77 5.97 -13.18 -8.12
N ASP A 78 7.21 -13.68 -8.05
CA ASP A 78 7.47 -15.11 -7.92
C ASP A 78 6.75 -15.66 -6.68
N ARG A 79 6.08 -16.81 -6.83
CA ARG A 79 5.39 -17.47 -5.71
C ARG A 79 6.35 -17.98 -4.65
N ASP A 80 7.59 -18.24 -5.05
CA ASP A 80 8.65 -18.71 -4.16
C ASP A 80 9.42 -17.53 -3.52
N TYR A 81 8.94 -16.29 -3.69
CA TYR A 81 9.50 -15.10 -3.04
C TYR A 81 9.19 -15.14 -1.53
N VAL A 82 10.15 -15.64 -0.73
CA VAL A 82 10.11 -15.67 0.75
C VAL A 82 11.28 -14.90 1.34
#